data_AF-A0A2T2ZHX9-F1
#
_entry.id   AF-A0A2T2ZHX9-F1
#
_cell.length_a   1.000
_cell.length_b   1.000
_cell.length_c   1.000
_cell.angle_alpha   90.00
_cell.angle_beta   90.00
_cell.angle_gamma   90.00
#
_symmetry.space_group_name_H-M   'P 1'
#
loop_
_entity.id
_entity.type
_entity.pdbx_description
1 polymer ?
#
loop_
_entity_poly.entity_id
_entity_poly.type
_entity_poly.pdbx_seq_one_letter_code
_entity_poly.pdbx_strand_id
1 'polypeptide(L)'
;MQPGNYRVDLVGMQNLIDKAIDFEKRLEDRLSDIRKQVTNLHIDWTGQAAQTHQQASAEWDTGATEMHTALGELRKALDHARSAYHNAGETNHGMWPQ
;
A
#
# COMPACT_ATOMS: atom_id res chain seq x y z
N MET A 1 15.77 -17.90 30.13
CA MET A 1 15.16 -17.57 28.82
C MET A 1 14.38 -16.29 29.03
N GLN A 2 14.78 -15.18 28.41
CA GLN A 2 14.00 -13.93 28.51
C GLN A 2 12.69 -14.18 27.76
N PRO A 3 11.51 -13.97 28.39
CA PRO A 3 10.24 -14.10 27.67
C PRO A 3 10.30 -13.10 26.51
N GLY A 4 10.34 -13.62 25.29
CA GLY A 4 10.39 -12.80 24.09
C GLY A 4 9.16 -11.90 24.12
N ASN A 5 9.36 -10.63 24.41
CA ASN A 5 8.33 -9.61 24.34
C ASN A 5 8.08 -9.36 22.85
N TYR A 6 7.42 -10.31 22.20
CA TYR A 6 6.93 -10.21 20.83
C TYR A 6 5.72 -9.28 20.85
N ARG A 7 5.96 -8.02 21.26
CA ARG A 7 5.02 -6.93 21.01
C ARG A 7 5.08 -6.71 19.51
N VAL A 8 4.14 -7.30 18.79
CA VAL A 8 3.93 -6.99 17.38
C VAL A 8 3.77 -5.47 17.28
N ASP A 9 4.67 -4.81 16.56
CA ASP A 9 4.59 -3.36 16.34
C ASP A 9 3.52 -3.06 15.29
N LEU A 10 2.26 -3.15 15.72
CA LEU A 10 1.09 -2.90 14.89
C LEU A 10 1.06 -1.44 14.40
N VAL A 11 1.65 -0.51 15.15
CA VAL A 11 1.73 0.92 14.78
C VAL A 11 2.76 1.12 13.67
N GLY A 12 3.96 0.54 13.82
CA GLY A 12 4.98 0.55 12.79
C GLY A 12 4.50 -0.08 11.47
N MET A 13 3.76 -1.19 11.57
CA MET A 13 3.16 -1.84 10.41
C MET A 13 2.09 -0.97 9.72
N GLN A 14 1.22 -0.29 10.48
CA GLN A 14 0.28 0.68 9.91
C GLN A 14 1.02 1.80 9.17
N ASN A 15 2.05 2.38 9.79
CA ASN A 15 2.82 3.46 9.21
C ASN A 15 3.51 3.06 7.88
N LEU A 16 3.95 1.80 7.77
CA LEU A 16 4.53 1.29 6.53
C LEU A 16 3.49 1.13 5.42
N ILE A 17 2.29 0.64 5.77
CA ILE A 17 1.15 0.53 4.83
C ILE A 17 0.77 1.92 4.32
N ASP A 18 0.63 2.90 5.21
CA ASP A 18 0.26 4.28 4.83
C ASP A 18 1.30 4.90 3.89
N LYS A 19 2.59 4.70 4.18
CA LYS A 19 3.68 5.17 3.30
C LYS A 19 3.65 4.52 1.92
N ALA A 20 3.27 3.24 1.84
CA ALA A 20 3.17 2.52 0.57
C ALA A 20 2.03 3.08 -0.30
N ILE A 21 0.86 3.32 0.29
CA ILE A 21 -0.29 3.95 -0.39
C ILE A 21 0.07 5.35 -0.89
N ASP A 22 0.74 6.15 -0.05
CA ASP A 22 1.19 7.48 -0.42
C ASP A 22 2.21 7.46 -1.58
N PHE A 23 3.07 6.45 -1.61
CA PHE A 23 4.05 6.27 -2.68
C PHE A 23 3.38 5.86 -4.00
N GLU A 24 2.44 4.93 -3.94
CA GLU A 24 1.61 4.50 -5.08
C GLU A 24 0.94 5.71 -5.75
N LYS A 25 0.24 6.53 -4.97
CA LYS A 25 -0.43 7.73 -5.47
C LYS A 25 0.51 8.72 -6.16
N ARG A 26 1.67 9.00 -5.57
CA ARG A 26 2.67 9.91 -6.17
C ARG A 26 3.20 9.39 -7.50
N LEU A 27 3.29 8.08 -7.65
CA LEU A 27 3.79 7.46 -8.86
C LEU A 27 2.75 7.48 -9.98
N GLU A 28 1.48 7.22 -9.65
CA GLU A 28 0.34 7.41 -10.57
C GLU A 28 0.25 8.85 -11.09
N ASP A 29 0.36 9.83 -10.19
CA ASP A 29 0.35 11.25 -10.55
C ASP A 29 1.48 11.57 -11.55
N ARG A 30 2.69 11.05 -11.30
CA ARG A 30 3.85 11.26 -12.17
C ARG A 30 3.67 10.64 -13.56
N LEU A 31 3.10 9.44 -13.64
CA LEU A 31 2.82 8.77 -14.91
C LEU A 31 1.71 9.46 -15.69
N SER A 32 0.69 9.96 -15.01
CA SER A 32 -0.36 10.80 -15.60
C SER A 32 0.23 12.06 -16.23
N ASP A 33 1.15 12.72 -15.54
CA ASP A 33 1.84 13.90 -16.05
C ASP A 33 2.73 13.59 -17.26
N ILE A 34 3.45 12.48 -17.24
CA ILE A 34 4.22 12.00 -18.41
C ILE A 34 3.27 11.75 -19.60
N ARG A 35 2.13 11.06 -19.39
CA ARG A 35 1.11 10.84 -20.42
C ARG A 35 0.64 12.16 -21.03
N LYS A 36 0.31 13.15 -20.21
CA LYS A 36 -0.12 14.49 -20.68
C LYS A 36 0.97 15.19 -21.47
N GLN A 37 2.22 15.15 -21.00
CA GLN A 37 3.35 15.75 -21.72
C GLN A 37 3.58 15.11 -23.09
N VAL A 38 3.51 13.77 -23.16
CA VAL A 38 3.62 13.02 -24.41
C VAL A 38 2.47 13.36 -25.36
N THR A 39 1.22 13.44 -24.87
CA THR A 39 0.07 13.85 -25.69
C THR A 39 0.24 15.28 -26.23
N ASN A 40 0.72 16.21 -25.39
CA ASN A 40 0.91 17.61 -25.76
C ASN A 40 2.05 17.82 -26.76
N LEU A 41 3.07 16.95 -26.78
CA LEU A 41 4.22 17.00 -27.71
C LEU A 41 3.89 16.47 -29.13
N HIS A 42 2.61 16.36 -29.48
CA HIS A 42 2.17 15.86 -30.79
C HIS A 42 2.80 16.66 -31.94
N ILE A 43 3.76 16.03 -32.65
CA ILE A 43 4.04 16.18 -34.10
C ILE A 43 5.02 15.08 -34.58
N ASP A 44 5.94 14.56 -33.75
CA ASP A 44 6.96 13.58 -34.21
C ASP A 44 6.86 12.15 -33.61
N TRP A 45 5.98 11.94 -32.61
CA TRP A 45 5.89 10.67 -31.88
C TRP A 45 4.71 9.80 -32.37
N THR A 46 4.75 9.35 -33.63
CA THR A 46 3.93 8.21 -34.10
C THR A 46 4.87 7.09 -34.50
N GLY A 47 4.85 5.97 -33.76
CA GLY A 47 5.74 4.82 -34.02
C GLY A 47 5.88 3.89 -32.82
N GLN A 48 6.78 2.91 -32.94
CA GLN A 48 7.00 1.82 -31.97
C GLN A 48 7.22 2.29 -30.53
N ALA A 49 7.83 3.46 -30.32
CA ALA A 49 8.03 4.07 -29.00
C ALA A 49 6.71 4.48 -28.30
N ALA A 50 5.68 4.88 -29.05
CA ALA A 50 4.36 5.20 -28.51
C ALA A 50 3.67 3.95 -27.97
N GLN A 51 3.80 2.85 -28.72
CA GLN A 51 3.19 1.56 -28.40
C GLN A 51 3.86 0.90 -27.19
N THR A 52 5.20 0.92 -27.13
CA THR A 52 5.95 0.44 -25.95
C THR A 52 5.60 1.23 -24.69
N HIS A 53 5.44 2.56 -24.79
CA HIS A 53 5.03 3.38 -23.64
C HIS A 53 3.59 3.06 -23.19
N GLN A 54 2.65 2.87 -24.12
CA GLN A 54 1.29 2.46 -23.78
C GLN A 54 1.25 1.10 -23.07
N GLN A 55 2.05 0.13 -23.54
CA GLN A 55 2.18 -1.18 -22.90
C GLN A 55 2.78 -1.07 -21.50
N ALA A 56 3.90 -0.37 -21.34
CA ALA A 56 4.52 -0.17 -20.03
C ALA A 56 3.58 0.55 -19.05
N SER A 57 2.79 1.50 -19.54
CA SER A 57 1.80 2.17 -18.71
C SER A 57 0.63 1.27 -18.32
N ALA A 58 0.19 0.36 -19.19
CA ALA A 58 -0.86 -0.61 -18.87
C ALA A 58 -0.37 -1.68 -17.87
N GLU A 59 0.88 -2.15 -18.02
CA GLU A 59 1.54 -3.03 -17.05
C GLU A 59 1.65 -2.36 -15.68
N TRP A 60 2.02 -1.07 -15.67
CA TRP A 60 2.03 -0.29 -14.45
C TRP A 60 0.64 -0.18 -13.81
N ASP A 61 -0.38 0.21 -14.57
CA ASP A 61 -1.75 0.37 -14.06
C ASP A 61 -2.26 -0.95 -13.43
N THR A 62 -1.88 -2.09 -14.03
CA THR A 62 -2.15 -3.42 -13.49
C THR A 62 -1.42 -3.66 -12.17
N GLY A 63 -0.10 -3.43 -12.14
CA GLY A 63 0.71 -3.63 -10.93
C GLY A 63 0.32 -2.70 -9.77
N ALA A 64 -0.07 -1.46 -10.07
CA ALA A 64 -0.60 -0.52 -9.08
C ALA A 64 -1.89 -1.06 -8.44
N THR A 65 -2.83 -1.56 -9.27
CA THR A 65 -4.07 -2.17 -8.79
C THR A 65 -3.81 -3.38 -7.89
N GLU A 66 -2.85 -4.23 -8.26
CA GLU A 66 -2.44 -5.38 -7.45
C GLU A 66 -1.83 -4.96 -6.11
N MET A 67 -0.92 -3.98 -6.10
CA MET A 67 -0.34 -3.42 -4.88
C MET A 67 -1.42 -2.81 -3.97
N HIS A 68 -2.33 -2.02 -4.54
CA HIS A 68 -3.45 -1.42 -3.80
C HIS A 68 -4.29 -2.48 -3.09
N THR A 69 -4.64 -3.54 -3.82
CA THR A 69 -5.43 -4.66 -3.31
C THR A 69 -4.70 -5.35 -2.16
N ALA A 70 -3.42 -5.67 -2.35
CA ALA A 70 -2.60 -6.32 -1.32
C ALA A 70 -2.45 -5.47 -0.06
N LEU A 71 -2.25 -4.16 -0.20
CA LEU A 71 -2.19 -3.22 0.93
C LEU A 71 -3.54 -3.13 1.66
N GLY A 72 -4.65 -3.17 0.93
CA GLY A 72 -6.00 -3.27 1.50
C GLY A 72 -6.19 -4.51 2.36
N GLU A 73 -5.73 -5.67 1.89
CA GLU A 73 -5.77 -6.92 2.66
C GLU A 73 -4.87 -6.88 3.90
N LEU A 74 -3.66 -6.32 3.78
CA LEU A 74 -2.76 -6.11 4.93
C LEU A 74 -3.40 -5.21 6.00
N ARG A 75 -4.10 -4.15 5.60
CA ARG A 75 -4.80 -3.27 6.54
C ARG A 75 -5.92 -3.99 7.27
N LYS A 76 -6.74 -4.79 6.57
CA LYS A 76 -7.78 -5.62 7.20
C LYS A 76 -7.19 -6.60 8.21
N ALA A 77 -6.09 -7.26 7.85
CA ALA A 77 -5.40 -8.19 8.75
C ALA A 77 -4.87 -7.46 10.00
N LEU A 78 -4.36 -6.24 9.83
CA LEU A 78 -3.87 -5.41 10.93
C LEU A 78 -5.01 -4.96 11.86
N ASP A 79 -6.15 -4.55 11.33
CA ASP A 79 -7.33 -4.19 12.12
C ASP A 79 -7.85 -5.38 12.94
N HIS A 80 -7.85 -6.57 12.34
CA HIS A 80 -8.18 -7.81 13.05
C HIS A 80 -7.18 -8.10 14.17
N ALA A 81 -5.88 -7.97 13.90
CA ALA A 81 -4.84 -8.15 14.92
C ALA A 81 -5.01 -7.15 16.07
N ARG A 82 -5.22 -5.86 15.78
CA ARG A 82 -5.46 -4.83 16.81
C ARG A 82 -6.67 -5.16 17.68
N SER A 83 -7.76 -5.60 17.06
CA SER A 83 -8.98 -6.00 17.78
C SER A 83 -8.73 -7.20 18.70
N ALA A 84 -8.03 -8.22 18.21
CA ALA A 84 -7.66 -9.40 19.00
C ALA A 84 -6.76 -9.05 20.19
N TYR A 85 -5.74 -8.20 19.98
CA TYR A 85 -4.85 -7.72 21.05
C TYR A 85 -5.59 -6.86 22.08
N HIS A 86 -6.51 -5.99 21.65
CA HIS A 86 -7.29 -5.16 22.56
C HIS A 86 -8.23 -6.00 23.43
N ASN A 87 -8.99 -6.91 22.81
CA ASN A 87 -9.92 -7.81 23.51
C ASN A 87 -9.21 -8.74 24.50
N ALA A 88 -8.04 -9.27 24.14
CA ALA A 88 -7.22 -10.09 25.04
C ALA A 88 -6.69 -9.28 26.23
N GLY A 89 -6.37 -8.00 26.02
CA GLY A 89 -5.96 -7.08 27.09
C GLY A 89 -7.08 -6.78 28.09
N GLU A 90 -8.29 -6.47 27.60
CA GLU A 90 -9.46 -6.23 28.46
C GLU A 90 -9.88 -7.47 29.25
N THR A 91 -9.87 -8.64 28.58
CA THR A 91 -10.24 -9.92 29.21
C THR A 91 -9.28 -10.27 30.35
N ASN A 92 -7.98 -10.06 30.18
CA ASN A 92 -7.00 -10.31 31.24
C ASN A 92 -7.12 -9.32 32.40
N HIS A 93 -7.47 -8.06 32.15
CA HIS A 93 -7.59 -7.06 33.21
C HIS A 93 -8.79 -7.30 34.13
N GLY A 94 -9.88 -7.88 33.58
CA GLY A 94 -11.06 -8.27 34.35
C GLY A 94 -10.94 -9.58 35.14
N MET A 95 -9.86 -10.36 34.92
CA MET A 95 -9.64 -11.63 35.61
C MET A 95 -8.86 -11.50 36.94
N TRP A 96 -8.28 -10.33 37.25
CA TRP A 96 -7.59 -10.10 38.52
C TRP A 96 -8.47 -9.35 39.51
N PRO A 97 -8.82 -9.95 40.67
CA PRO A 97 -9.53 -9.24 41.73
C PRO A 97 -8.61 -8.18 42.37
N GLN A 98 -9.18 -7.02 42.72
CA GLN A 98 -8.51 -5.96 43.50
C GLN A 98 -8.16 -6.43 44.91
#